data_AF-A0A0M1J6H8-F1
#
_entry.id   AF-A0A0M1J6H8-F1
#
_cell.length_a   1.000
_cell.length_b   1.000
_cell.length_c   1.000
_cell.angle_alpha   90.00
_cell.angle_beta   90.00
_cell.angle_gamma   90.00
#
_symmetry.space_group_name_H-M   'P 1'
#
loop_
_entity.id
_entity.type
_entity.pdbx_description
1 polymer ?
#
loop_
_entity_poly.entity_id
_entity_poly.type
_entity_poly.pdbx_seq_one_letter_code
_entity_poly.pdbx_strand_id
1 'polypeptide(L)'
;MPNTEHSNDDPWLHKKIDKIDYFVHRPTRQSGIHIRGLATLCGVTHRMIQNALQNARKSKDSLAQNYRTEFYNILKNRDIFLVDLAQNSPKLNGKEVKVILASVCFDIAFYYAEKGYKEALKTVGDMGRLGAESFVFYKTGFDITEHLQVNRMVVDGIEVLTYATQVEVNKTTTGEVMYYTDRKTGQCGISLTGLYHLCGGIISKTKILEYLNTLNTPFVMAGGQGEDIIDATAAEQALYYYGHTASPRKSQKARSWLASMGTPLSKFIASHTGYTTTTNTTDNDILRKCNEAQQREIERLRKQLGLYDEQGIARWHLLLGTTLDYHSIIQFLKFDRIC
;
A
#
# COMPACT_ATOMS: atom_id res chain seq x y z
N MET A 1 -17.23 34.30 -0.71
CA MET A 1 -17.42 32.88 -1.07
C MET A 1 -16.66 32.63 -2.35
N PRO A 2 -15.59 31.83 -2.37
CA PRO A 2 -14.96 31.48 -3.62
C PRO A 2 -15.71 30.30 -4.25
N ASN A 3 -16.25 30.55 -5.43
CA ASN A 3 -16.78 29.55 -6.35
C ASN A 3 -15.63 28.59 -6.73
N THR A 4 -15.69 27.34 -6.30
CA THR A 4 -14.93 26.27 -6.95
C THR A 4 -15.78 25.72 -8.07
N GLU A 5 -15.56 26.25 -9.27
CA GLU A 5 -15.92 25.61 -10.53
C GLU A 5 -15.36 24.18 -10.51
N HIS A 6 -16.22 23.16 -10.38
CA HIS A 6 -15.84 21.80 -10.70
C HIS A 6 -15.62 21.73 -12.21
N SER A 7 -14.36 21.85 -12.64
CA SER A 7 -14.01 21.72 -14.04
C SER A 7 -14.38 20.32 -14.55
N ASN A 8 -14.77 20.32 -15.82
CA ASN A 8 -15.12 19.18 -16.66
C ASN A 8 -13.89 18.28 -16.93
N ASP A 9 -13.17 17.89 -15.88
CA ASP A 9 -11.89 17.18 -16.01
C ASP A 9 -12.13 15.74 -16.47
N ASP A 10 -11.41 15.35 -17.52
CA ASP A 10 -11.29 13.96 -17.96
C ASP A 10 -11.04 13.07 -16.74
N PRO A 11 -11.84 12.01 -16.49
CA PRO A 11 -11.63 11.14 -15.32
C PRO A 11 -10.25 10.47 -15.32
N TRP A 12 -9.54 10.47 -16.45
CA TRP A 12 -8.21 9.95 -16.61
C TRP A 12 -7.13 11.02 -16.39
N LEU A 13 -6.33 10.86 -15.34
CA LEU A 13 -5.04 11.53 -15.24
C LEU A 13 -4.03 10.74 -16.09
N HIS A 14 -3.45 11.41 -17.10
CA HIS A 14 -2.41 10.85 -17.97
C HIS A 14 -1.10 11.60 -17.82
N LYS A 15 0.01 10.87 -17.77
CA LYS A 15 1.35 11.46 -17.88
C LYS A 15 2.27 10.57 -18.68
N LYS A 16 3.09 11.19 -19.53
CA LYS A 16 4.12 10.51 -20.31
C LYS A 16 5.51 10.82 -19.76
N ILE A 17 6.22 9.79 -19.32
CA ILE A 17 7.60 9.90 -18.81
C ILE A 17 8.45 8.87 -19.55
N ASP A 18 9.62 9.25 -20.03
CA ASP A 18 10.55 8.35 -20.74
C ASP A 18 9.89 7.55 -21.87
N LYS A 19 8.96 8.19 -22.60
CA LYS A 19 8.13 7.61 -23.67
C LYS A 19 7.14 6.53 -23.20
N ILE A 20 6.95 6.35 -21.90
CA ILE A 20 5.97 5.46 -21.28
C ILE A 20 4.76 6.28 -20.85
N ASP A 21 3.57 5.83 -21.26
CA ASP A 21 2.30 6.44 -20.89
C ASP A 21 1.72 5.77 -19.64
N TYR A 22 1.51 6.58 -18.60
CA TYR A 22 0.96 6.19 -17.31
C TYR A 22 -0.43 6.80 -17.12
N PHE A 23 -1.33 6.04 -16.50
CA PHE A 23 -2.72 6.45 -16.29
C PHE A 23 -3.18 6.18 -14.86
N VAL A 24 -4.00 7.09 -14.36
CA VAL A 24 -4.73 6.94 -13.11
C VAL A 24 -6.18 7.36 -13.37
N HIS A 25 -7.13 6.50 -13.03
CA HIS A 25 -8.53 6.89 -12.95
C HIS A 25 -8.72 7.69 -11.67
N ARG A 26 -8.94 9.00 -11.74
CA ARG A 26 -9.03 9.85 -10.53
C ARG A 26 -10.11 9.35 -9.54
N PRO A 27 -11.33 8.96 -9.99
CA PRO A 27 -12.40 8.55 -9.06
C PRO A 27 -12.16 7.21 -8.35
N THR A 28 -11.59 6.21 -9.03
CA THR A 28 -11.38 4.86 -8.43
C THR A 28 -9.95 4.65 -7.95
N ARG A 29 -9.03 5.56 -8.32
CA ARG A 29 -7.58 5.47 -8.14
C ARG A 29 -6.92 4.25 -8.77
N GLN A 30 -7.67 3.47 -9.54
CA GLN A 30 -7.08 2.40 -10.32
C GLN A 30 -6.09 3.01 -11.31
N SER A 31 -4.92 2.39 -11.36
CA SER A 31 -3.80 2.90 -12.12
C SER A 31 -3.23 1.83 -13.03
N GLY A 32 -2.48 2.26 -14.03
CA GLY A 32 -1.95 1.34 -15.01
C GLY A 32 -0.97 1.96 -15.97
N ILE A 33 -0.37 1.08 -16.75
CA ILE A 33 0.67 1.43 -17.73
C ILE A 33 0.21 0.98 -19.10
N HIS A 34 0.40 1.85 -20.09
CA HIS A 34 0.12 1.50 -21.47
C HIS A 34 0.96 0.30 -21.92
N ILE A 35 0.36 -0.63 -22.68
CA ILE A 35 1.00 -1.90 -23.07
C ILE A 35 2.39 -1.74 -23.69
N ARG A 36 2.60 -0.71 -24.52
CA ARG A 36 3.92 -0.44 -25.13
C ARG A 36 4.94 0.00 -24.10
N GLY A 37 4.50 0.82 -23.14
CA GLY A 37 5.34 1.28 -22.05
C GLY A 37 5.73 0.15 -21.10
N LEU A 38 4.80 -0.75 -20.77
CA LEU A 38 5.09 -1.96 -20.01
C LEU A 38 6.12 -2.85 -20.73
N ALA A 39 6.01 -2.99 -22.05
CA ALA A 39 6.97 -3.76 -22.83
C ALA A 39 8.38 -3.18 -22.76
N THR A 40 8.50 -1.85 -22.85
CA THR A 40 9.76 -1.12 -22.64
C THR A 40 10.32 -1.38 -21.23
N LEU A 41 9.48 -1.27 -20.19
CA LEU A 41 9.88 -1.55 -18.81
C LEU A 41 10.36 -3.00 -18.59
N CYS A 42 9.78 -3.95 -19.31
CA CYS A 42 10.17 -5.36 -19.21
C CYS A 42 11.33 -5.75 -20.13
N GLY A 43 11.83 -4.84 -20.99
CA GLY A 43 12.88 -5.18 -21.96
C GLY A 43 12.42 -6.14 -23.06
N VAL A 44 11.12 -6.15 -23.38
CA VAL A 44 10.51 -7.06 -24.38
C VAL A 44 9.82 -6.29 -25.50
N THR A 45 9.54 -6.98 -26.61
CA THR A 45 8.74 -6.39 -27.67
C THR A 45 7.27 -6.30 -27.27
N HIS A 46 6.56 -5.24 -27.66
CA HIS A 46 5.12 -5.10 -27.38
C HIS A 46 4.30 -6.30 -27.87
N ARG A 47 4.75 -6.96 -28.96
CA ARG A 47 4.10 -8.13 -29.54
C ARG A 47 4.12 -9.33 -28.60
N MET A 48 5.17 -9.49 -27.77
CA MET A 48 5.25 -10.57 -26.79
C MET A 48 4.16 -10.44 -25.73
N ILE A 49 4.02 -9.25 -25.14
CA ILE A 49 2.96 -8.98 -24.16
C ILE A 49 1.58 -9.12 -24.84
N GLN A 50 1.40 -8.54 -26.03
CA GLN A 50 0.12 -8.61 -26.74
C GLN A 50 -0.31 -10.05 -27.05
N ASN A 51 0.60 -10.89 -27.54
CA ASN A 51 0.31 -12.30 -27.81
C ASN A 51 -0.07 -13.05 -26.52
N ALA A 52 0.64 -12.77 -25.43
CA ALA A 52 0.38 -13.40 -24.16
C ALA A 52 -1.01 -13.02 -23.60
N LEU A 53 -1.40 -11.74 -23.72
CA LEU A 53 -2.75 -11.26 -23.40
C LEU A 53 -3.84 -11.89 -24.28
N GLN A 54 -3.57 -12.06 -25.58
CA GLN A 54 -4.52 -12.73 -26.49
C GLN A 54 -4.73 -14.20 -26.11
N ASN A 55 -3.66 -14.89 -25.71
CA ASN A 55 -3.73 -16.28 -25.27
C ASN A 55 -4.47 -16.40 -23.92
N ALA A 56 -4.24 -15.46 -22.99
CA ALA A 56 -4.98 -15.37 -21.72
C ALA A 56 -6.50 -15.21 -21.93
N ARG A 57 -6.93 -14.49 -22.96
CA ARG A 57 -8.35 -14.28 -23.28
C ARG A 57 -9.04 -15.47 -23.96
N LYS A 58 -8.29 -16.43 -24.55
CA LYS A 58 -8.86 -17.49 -25.42
C LYS A 58 -9.48 -18.70 -24.69
N SER A 59 -9.63 -18.72 -23.37
CA SER A 59 -10.09 -19.92 -22.65
C SER A 59 -11.52 -19.82 -22.09
N LYS A 60 -12.54 -19.94 -22.95
CA LYS A 60 -13.84 -20.44 -22.49
C LYS A 60 -14.23 -21.81 -23.05
N ASP A 61 -13.97 -22.15 -24.32
CA ASP A 61 -14.54 -23.40 -24.88
C ASP A 61 -13.71 -24.10 -25.97
N SER A 62 -12.42 -24.34 -25.78
CA SER A 62 -11.66 -25.10 -26.79
C SER A 62 -10.52 -25.92 -26.17
N LEU A 63 -10.74 -27.24 -26.08
CA LEU A 63 -9.85 -28.40 -26.31
C LEU A 63 -8.31 -28.23 -26.28
N ALA A 64 -7.75 -27.31 -25.51
CA ALA A 64 -6.33 -26.97 -25.61
C ALA A 64 -5.67 -26.89 -24.22
N GLN A 65 -5.57 -28.03 -23.54
CA GLN A 65 -4.70 -28.21 -22.37
C GLN A 65 -3.23 -27.84 -22.67
N ASN A 66 -2.83 -27.82 -23.95
CA ASN A 66 -1.46 -27.56 -24.41
C ASN A 66 -1.02 -26.08 -24.45
N TYR A 67 -1.89 -25.10 -24.14
CA TYR A 67 -1.51 -23.66 -24.12
C TYR A 67 -1.42 -23.05 -22.71
N ARG A 68 -1.44 -23.87 -21.65
CA ARG A 68 -1.24 -23.42 -20.27
C ARG A 68 0.22 -23.00 -20.02
N THR A 69 0.59 -21.87 -20.58
CA THR A 69 1.86 -21.21 -20.24
C THR A 69 1.78 -20.70 -18.81
N GLU A 70 2.92 -20.62 -18.13
CA GLU A 70 3.04 -19.98 -16.82
C GLU A 70 2.44 -18.56 -16.82
N PHE A 71 2.66 -17.81 -17.90
CA PHE A 71 2.06 -16.49 -18.11
C PHE A 71 0.53 -16.50 -18.21
N TYR A 72 -0.04 -17.52 -18.84
CA TYR A 72 -1.50 -17.70 -18.87
C TYR A 72 -2.05 -17.92 -17.45
N ASN A 73 -1.38 -18.72 -16.61
CA ASN A 73 -1.81 -18.98 -15.25
C ASN A 73 -1.78 -17.70 -14.39
N ILE A 74 -0.79 -16.83 -14.59
CA ILE A 74 -0.69 -15.53 -13.92
C ILE A 74 -1.89 -14.62 -14.25
N LEU A 75 -2.39 -14.67 -15.49
CA LEU A 75 -3.43 -13.75 -15.97
C LEU A 75 -4.86 -14.32 -15.96
N LYS A 76 -5.01 -15.63 -15.81
CA LYS A 76 -6.31 -16.29 -15.87
C LYS A 76 -7.24 -15.77 -14.77
N ASN A 77 -8.51 -15.53 -15.12
CA ASN A 77 -9.57 -15.09 -14.19
C ASN A 77 -9.33 -13.73 -13.52
N ARG A 78 -8.44 -12.91 -14.06
CA ARG A 78 -8.15 -11.56 -13.55
C ARG A 78 -8.66 -10.49 -14.47
N ASP A 79 -9.02 -9.35 -13.88
CA ASP A 79 -9.19 -8.12 -14.63
C ASP A 79 -7.80 -7.62 -15.02
N ILE A 80 -7.59 -7.46 -16.32
CA ILE A 80 -6.26 -7.16 -16.89
C ILE A 80 -6.14 -5.67 -17.24
N PHE A 81 -7.23 -5.11 -17.79
CA PHE A 81 -7.21 -3.79 -18.39
C PHE A 81 -7.78 -2.77 -17.43
N LEU A 82 -7.13 -1.62 -17.37
CA LEU A 82 -7.64 -0.47 -16.66
C LEU A 82 -8.84 0.10 -17.44
N VAL A 83 -9.99 0.13 -16.78
CA VAL A 83 -11.24 0.68 -17.29
C VAL A 83 -11.94 1.45 -16.17
N ASP A 84 -12.79 2.41 -16.53
CA ASP A 84 -13.63 3.08 -15.55
C ASP A 84 -14.78 2.16 -15.08
N LEU A 85 -15.63 2.68 -14.19
CA LEU A 85 -16.79 1.96 -13.66
C LEU A 85 -17.82 1.61 -14.76
N ALA A 86 -17.84 2.36 -15.86
CA ALA A 86 -18.68 2.10 -17.03
C ALA A 86 -17.99 1.24 -18.09
N GLN A 87 -16.84 0.62 -17.75
CA GLN A 87 -16.02 -0.23 -18.63
C GLN A 87 -15.39 0.51 -19.81
N ASN A 88 -15.28 1.84 -19.76
CA ASN A 88 -14.57 2.62 -20.78
C ASN A 88 -13.07 2.58 -20.53
N SER A 89 -12.30 2.43 -21.61
CA SER A 89 -10.84 2.52 -21.56
C SER A 89 -10.36 3.97 -21.58
N PRO A 90 -9.16 4.25 -21.04
CA PRO A 90 -8.50 5.54 -21.24
C PRO A 90 -8.36 5.88 -22.71
N LYS A 91 -8.38 7.18 -23.05
CA LYS A 91 -8.21 7.66 -24.42
C LYS A 91 -6.91 8.44 -24.56
N LEU A 92 -6.22 8.23 -25.68
CA LEU A 92 -5.12 9.09 -26.14
C LEU A 92 -5.46 9.61 -27.53
N ASN A 93 -5.40 10.93 -27.72
CA ASN A 93 -5.72 11.59 -28.99
C ASN A 93 -7.09 11.14 -29.55
N GLY A 94 -8.10 11.04 -28.68
CA GLY A 94 -9.46 10.63 -29.03
C GLY A 94 -9.67 9.13 -29.27
N LYS A 95 -8.62 8.29 -29.18
CA LYS A 95 -8.70 6.84 -29.41
C LYS A 95 -8.51 6.07 -28.11
N GLU A 96 -9.28 5.02 -27.91
CA GLU A 96 -9.10 4.10 -26.80
C GLU A 96 -7.72 3.46 -26.84
N VAL A 97 -7.08 3.38 -25.68
CA VAL A 97 -5.78 2.75 -25.53
C VAL A 97 -5.82 1.61 -24.53
N LYS A 98 -4.96 0.61 -24.76
CA LYS A 98 -4.85 -0.56 -23.89
C LYS A 98 -3.88 -0.28 -22.75
N VAL A 99 -4.45 0.01 -21.59
CA VAL A 99 -3.72 0.21 -20.34
C VAL A 99 -3.92 -1.03 -19.48
N ILE A 100 -2.83 -1.57 -18.95
CA ILE A 100 -2.83 -2.75 -18.08
C ILE A 100 -2.81 -2.27 -16.63
N LEU A 101 -3.62 -2.87 -15.76
CA LEU A 101 -3.67 -2.55 -14.34
C LEU A 101 -2.30 -2.66 -13.67
N ALA A 102 -1.96 -1.74 -12.77
CA ALA A 102 -0.63 -1.67 -12.15
C ALA A 102 -0.23 -2.97 -11.43
N SER A 103 -1.16 -3.59 -10.71
CA SER A 103 -0.94 -4.91 -10.09
C SER A 103 -0.57 -5.98 -11.11
N VAL A 104 -1.26 -6.01 -12.25
CA VAL A 104 -0.96 -6.93 -13.35
C VAL A 104 0.35 -6.56 -14.06
N CYS A 105 0.68 -5.27 -14.15
CA CYS A 105 1.99 -4.83 -14.65
C CYS A 105 3.14 -5.38 -13.80
N PHE A 106 2.99 -5.39 -12.48
CA PHE A 106 3.97 -5.97 -11.57
C PHE A 106 4.17 -7.46 -11.83
N ASP A 107 3.08 -8.23 -11.93
CA ASP A 107 3.18 -9.68 -12.17
C ASP A 107 3.82 -10.01 -13.54
N ILE A 108 3.49 -9.23 -14.56
CA ILE A 108 4.12 -9.36 -15.90
C ILE A 108 5.62 -9.03 -15.82
N ALA A 109 5.99 -7.97 -15.11
CA ALA A 109 7.39 -7.62 -14.92
C ALA A 109 8.13 -8.70 -14.11
N PHE A 110 7.50 -9.25 -13.07
CA PHE A 110 8.05 -10.33 -12.26
C PHE A 110 8.32 -11.58 -13.10
N TYR A 111 7.37 -11.99 -13.92
CA TYR A 111 7.55 -13.11 -14.85
C TYR A 111 8.77 -12.95 -15.78
N TYR A 112 8.94 -11.76 -16.36
CA TYR A 112 10.10 -11.53 -17.23
C TYR A 112 11.39 -11.39 -16.42
N ALA A 113 11.34 -10.88 -15.19
CA ALA A 113 12.49 -10.84 -14.29
C ALA A 113 13.01 -12.25 -13.96
N GLU A 114 12.10 -13.19 -13.64
CA GLU A 114 12.44 -14.61 -13.42
C GLU A 114 13.08 -15.27 -14.64
N LYS A 115 12.79 -14.75 -15.84
CA LYS A 115 13.38 -15.18 -17.11
C LYS A 115 14.71 -14.50 -17.45
N GLY A 116 15.26 -13.70 -16.53
CA GLY A 116 16.56 -13.06 -16.67
C GLY A 116 16.54 -11.71 -17.40
N TYR A 117 15.38 -11.11 -17.64
CA TYR A 117 15.30 -9.78 -18.24
C TYR A 117 15.66 -8.71 -17.21
N LYS A 118 16.78 -8.00 -17.44
CA LYS A 118 17.36 -7.05 -16.48
C LYS A 118 16.47 -5.81 -16.27
N GLU A 119 15.85 -5.32 -17.33
CA GLU A 119 14.90 -4.20 -17.30
C GLU A 119 13.67 -4.57 -16.47
N ALA A 120 13.17 -5.80 -16.64
CA ALA A 120 12.06 -6.32 -15.87
C ALA A 120 12.41 -6.44 -14.38
N LEU A 121 13.60 -6.95 -14.04
CA LEU A 121 14.09 -7.01 -12.66
C LEU A 121 14.18 -5.63 -12.01
N LYS A 122 14.68 -4.62 -12.75
CA LYS A 122 14.71 -3.25 -12.27
C LYS A 122 13.30 -2.72 -12.01
N THR A 123 12.38 -2.95 -12.94
CA THR A 123 10.97 -2.55 -12.82
C THR A 123 10.30 -3.19 -11.60
N VAL A 124 10.56 -4.47 -11.35
CA VAL A 124 10.09 -5.18 -10.14
C VAL A 124 10.67 -4.56 -8.88
N GLY A 125 11.96 -4.19 -8.87
CA GLY A 125 12.58 -3.49 -7.75
C GLY A 125 11.93 -2.13 -7.47
N ASP A 126 11.70 -1.33 -8.52
CA ASP A 126 11.09 -0.01 -8.42
C ASP A 126 9.63 -0.10 -7.93
N MET A 127 8.83 -1.00 -8.51
CA MET A 127 7.45 -1.24 -8.11
C MET A 127 7.34 -1.93 -6.74
N GLY A 128 8.24 -2.86 -6.42
CA GLY A 128 8.24 -3.58 -5.14
C GLY A 128 8.58 -2.67 -3.96
N ARG A 129 9.42 -1.65 -4.18
CA ARG A 129 9.77 -0.67 -3.14
C ARG A 129 8.62 0.29 -2.79
N LEU A 130 7.79 0.65 -3.76
CA LEU A 130 6.72 1.64 -3.59
C LEU A 130 5.32 1.00 -3.46
N GLY A 131 5.13 -0.21 -3.99
CA GLY A 131 3.84 -0.73 -4.42
C GLY A 131 3.58 -0.36 -5.88
N ALA A 132 2.99 -1.28 -6.66
CA ALA A 132 2.81 -1.11 -8.09
C ALA A 132 1.93 0.10 -8.45
N GLU A 133 0.86 0.33 -7.68
CA GLU A 133 -0.04 1.48 -7.84
C GLU A 133 0.66 2.78 -7.46
N SER A 134 1.33 2.81 -6.30
CA SER A 134 2.12 3.95 -5.83
C SER A 134 3.23 4.33 -6.81
N PHE A 135 3.84 3.36 -7.48
CA PHE A 135 4.80 3.61 -8.56
C PHE A 135 4.15 4.41 -9.70
N VAL A 136 2.94 4.03 -10.13
CA VAL A 136 2.20 4.77 -11.16
C VAL A 136 1.75 6.14 -10.64
N PHE A 137 1.33 6.27 -9.38
CA PHE A 137 1.00 7.56 -8.77
C PHE A 137 2.20 8.51 -8.78
N TYR A 138 3.36 8.03 -8.34
CA TYR A 138 4.60 8.78 -8.38
C TYR A 138 4.96 9.22 -9.80
N LYS A 139 4.84 8.33 -10.79
CA LYS A 139 5.11 8.66 -12.20
C LYS A 139 4.10 9.65 -12.77
N THR A 140 2.83 9.56 -12.39
CA THR A 140 1.81 10.52 -12.85
C THR A 140 1.88 11.85 -12.10
N GLY A 141 2.57 11.91 -10.97
CA GLY A 141 2.45 13.03 -10.04
C GLY A 141 1.03 13.10 -9.46
N PHE A 142 0.31 11.97 -9.44
CA PHE A 142 -0.95 11.87 -8.73
C PHE A 142 -0.63 12.05 -7.26
N ASP A 143 -0.92 13.24 -6.75
CA ASP A 143 -0.81 13.49 -5.34
C ASP A 143 -1.94 12.72 -4.66
N ILE A 144 -1.55 11.61 -4.02
CA ILE A 144 -2.49 10.84 -3.24
C ILE A 144 -3.08 11.80 -2.21
N THR A 145 -2.33 12.74 -1.61
CA THR A 145 -2.84 13.67 -0.59
C THR A 145 -3.80 14.75 -1.08
N GLU A 146 -3.72 15.16 -2.35
CA GLU A 146 -4.63 16.16 -2.95
C GLU A 146 -6.00 15.56 -3.34
N HIS A 147 -6.03 14.25 -3.63
CA HIS A 147 -7.26 13.50 -3.93
C HIS A 147 -7.68 12.50 -2.84
N LEU A 148 -6.81 12.27 -1.85
CA LEU A 148 -7.15 11.86 -0.51
C LEU A 148 -7.96 13.02 0.05
N GLN A 149 -9.26 12.85 0.07
CA GLN A 149 -9.97 13.22 1.28
C GLN A 149 -9.44 12.36 2.45
N VAL A 150 -8.15 12.43 2.79
CA VAL A 150 -7.65 12.18 4.15
C VAL A 150 -8.04 13.44 4.89
N ASN A 151 -9.36 13.56 5.04
CA ASN A 151 -9.93 14.46 5.99
C ASN A 151 -9.54 13.84 7.32
N ARG A 152 -8.64 14.50 8.04
CA ARG A 152 -8.52 14.25 9.47
C ARG A 152 -9.89 14.55 10.04
N MET A 153 -10.63 13.49 10.34
CA MET A 153 -11.95 13.60 10.94
C MET A 153 -11.84 13.12 12.36
N VAL A 154 -12.60 13.77 13.24
CA VAL A 154 -12.82 13.26 14.59
C VAL A 154 -14.09 12.43 14.55
N VAL A 155 -13.95 11.13 14.74
CA VAL A 155 -15.07 10.19 14.90
C VAL A 155 -15.10 9.78 16.36
N ASP A 156 -16.16 10.17 17.08
CA ASP A 156 -16.33 9.83 18.51
C ASP A 156 -15.09 10.17 19.38
N GLY A 157 -14.50 11.34 19.12
CA GLY A 157 -13.28 11.80 19.83
C GLY A 157 -11.96 11.18 19.34
N ILE A 158 -12.00 10.25 18.37
CA ILE A 158 -10.82 9.59 17.80
C ILE A 158 -10.45 10.26 16.48
N GLU A 159 -9.17 10.65 16.35
CA GLU A 159 -8.64 11.23 15.12
C GLU A 159 -8.34 10.10 14.11
N VAL A 160 -9.07 10.11 13.00
CA VAL A 160 -8.99 9.08 11.97
C VAL A 160 -8.50 9.66 10.65
N LEU A 161 -7.71 8.84 9.95
CA LEU A 161 -7.39 9.02 8.53
C LEU A 161 -8.46 8.31 7.71
N THR A 162 -9.03 9.00 6.73
CA THR A 162 -10.09 8.44 5.87
C THR A 162 -9.63 8.24 4.44
N TYR A 163 -10.15 7.21 3.79
CA TYR A 163 -10.00 6.98 2.36
C TYR A 163 -11.37 6.67 1.75
N ALA A 164 -11.76 7.43 0.73
CA ALA A 164 -12.99 7.24 -0.03
C ALA A 164 -12.66 6.73 -1.44
N THR A 165 -13.41 5.73 -1.92
CA THR A 165 -13.33 5.30 -3.32
C THR A 165 -14.70 4.94 -3.87
N GLN A 166 -14.89 5.11 -5.17
CA GLN A 166 -16.11 4.71 -5.87
C GLN A 166 -15.98 3.28 -6.40
N VAL A 167 -16.98 2.44 -6.13
CA VAL A 167 -17.02 1.04 -6.59
C VAL A 167 -18.30 0.77 -7.39
N GLU A 168 -18.20 -0.11 -8.39
CA GLU A 168 -19.38 -0.64 -9.06
C GLU A 168 -20.05 -1.69 -8.16
N VAL A 169 -21.12 -1.29 -7.48
CA VAL A 169 -21.95 -2.15 -6.62
C VAL A 169 -22.65 -3.19 -7.47
N ASN A 170 -23.30 -2.73 -8.53
CA ASN A 170 -23.91 -3.57 -9.55
C ASN A 170 -23.90 -2.83 -10.90
N LYS A 171 -24.38 -3.50 -11.95
CA LYS A 171 -24.32 -2.97 -13.33
C LYS A 171 -24.93 -1.57 -13.53
N THR A 172 -25.83 -1.15 -12.66
CA THR A 172 -26.54 0.12 -12.77
C THR A 172 -26.21 1.09 -11.65
N THR A 173 -25.42 0.67 -10.65
CA THR A 173 -25.23 1.41 -9.40
C THR A 173 -23.77 1.44 -9.02
N THR A 174 -23.24 2.65 -8.87
CA THR A 174 -21.97 2.90 -8.20
C THR A 174 -22.23 3.31 -6.76
N GLY A 175 -21.27 3.06 -5.88
CA GLY A 175 -21.38 3.39 -4.47
C GLY A 175 -20.04 3.77 -3.90
N GLU A 176 -20.05 4.64 -2.90
CA GLU A 176 -18.84 5.04 -2.19
C GLU A 176 -18.49 4.02 -1.11
N VAL A 177 -17.20 3.74 -0.96
CA VAL A 177 -16.65 2.93 0.13
C VAL A 177 -15.72 3.82 0.93
N MET A 178 -16.09 4.02 2.19
CA MET A 178 -15.27 4.75 3.17
C MET A 178 -14.46 3.77 4.01
N TYR A 179 -13.15 3.98 4.02
CA TYR A 179 -12.17 3.29 4.82
C TYR A 179 -11.59 4.22 5.88
N TYR A 180 -11.25 3.68 7.04
CA TYR A 180 -10.81 4.42 8.21
C TYR A 180 -9.55 3.79 8.79
N THR A 181 -8.62 4.62 9.26
CA THR A 181 -7.49 4.20 10.09
C THR A 181 -7.35 5.14 11.28
N ASP A 182 -7.39 4.60 12.49
CA ASP A 182 -7.06 5.34 13.71
C ASP A 182 -5.60 5.78 13.64
N ARG A 183 -5.38 7.09 13.77
CA ARG A 183 -4.04 7.69 13.65
C ARG A 183 -3.10 7.28 14.79
N LYS A 184 -3.62 6.98 15.98
CA LYS A 184 -2.82 6.62 17.16
C LYS A 184 -2.51 5.13 17.20
N THR A 185 -3.50 4.30 16.93
CA THR A 185 -3.39 2.85 17.11
C THR A 185 -3.08 2.11 15.81
N GLY A 186 -3.38 2.71 14.66
CA GLY A 186 -3.31 2.04 13.35
C GLY A 186 -4.43 1.04 13.11
N GLN A 187 -5.41 0.94 14.01
CA GLN A 187 -6.58 0.10 13.80
C GLN A 187 -7.36 0.59 12.58
N CYS A 188 -7.77 -0.35 11.73
CA CYS A 188 -8.38 -0.06 10.43
C CYS A 188 -9.81 -0.59 10.38
N GLY A 189 -10.67 0.08 9.61
CA GLY A 189 -12.04 -0.36 9.42
C GLY A 189 -12.68 0.17 8.13
N ILE A 190 -13.89 -0.31 7.87
CA ILE A 190 -14.71 0.05 6.70
C ILE A 190 -16.10 0.44 7.19
N SER A 191 -16.68 1.48 6.60
CA SER A 191 -18.11 1.78 6.79
C SER A 191 -19.00 0.57 6.49
N LEU A 192 -20.08 0.38 7.25
CA LEU A 192 -21.08 -0.66 6.98
C LEU A 192 -21.66 -0.52 5.57
N THR A 193 -21.88 0.70 5.10
CA THR A 193 -22.35 0.97 3.73
C THR A 193 -21.31 0.60 2.68
N GLY A 194 -20.04 0.92 2.93
CA GLY A 194 -18.94 0.48 2.09
C GLY A 194 -18.86 -1.05 2.00
N LEU A 195 -18.97 -1.75 3.13
CA LEU A 195 -18.98 -3.22 3.16
C LEU A 195 -20.17 -3.80 2.38
N TYR A 196 -21.36 -3.19 2.50
CA TYR A 196 -22.53 -3.52 1.70
C TYR A 196 -22.29 -3.35 0.18
N HIS A 197 -21.64 -2.26 -0.23
CA HIS A 197 -21.27 -2.01 -1.62
C HIS A 197 -20.29 -3.06 -2.16
N LEU A 198 -19.27 -3.42 -1.38
CA LEU A 198 -18.29 -4.46 -1.75
C LEU A 198 -18.93 -5.86 -1.86
N CYS A 199 -19.98 -6.12 -1.09
CA CYS A 199 -20.84 -7.31 -1.21
C CYS A 199 -21.79 -7.27 -2.43
N GLY A 200 -21.67 -6.26 -3.30
CA GLY A 200 -22.45 -6.11 -4.53
C GLY A 200 -23.87 -5.58 -4.34
N GLY A 201 -24.20 -5.08 -3.14
CA GLY A 201 -25.50 -4.48 -2.83
C GLY A 201 -26.70 -5.44 -2.81
N ILE A 202 -26.49 -6.74 -3.07
CA ILE A 202 -27.56 -7.75 -3.13
C ILE A 202 -27.94 -8.25 -1.73
N ILE A 203 -26.99 -8.19 -0.79
CA ILE A 203 -27.17 -8.60 0.60
C ILE A 203 -27.56 -7.35 1.39
N SER A 204 -28.64 -7.35 2.16
CA SER A 204 -29.02 -6.17 2.95
C SER A 204 -27.98 -5.86 4.03
N LYS A 205 -27.83 -4.58 4.39
CA LYS A 205 -26.99 -4.15 5.52
C LYS A 205 -27.32 -4.90 6.81
N THR A 206 -28.61 -5.18 7.05
CA THR A 206 -29.07 -5.97 8.21
C THR A 206 -28.50 -7.38 8.27
N LYS A 207 -28.39 -8.08 7.14
CA LYS A 207 -27.81 -9.43 7.11
C LYS A 207 -26.31 -9.41 7.38
N ILE A 208 -25.62 -8.39 6.88
CA ILE A 208 -24.20 -8.18 7.18
C ILE A 208 -24.03 -7.96 8.68
N LEU A 209 -24.86 -7.11 9.29
CA LEU A 209 -24.86 -6.90 10.74
C LEU A 209 -25.15 -8.18 11.53
N GLU A 210 -26.16 -8.96 11.13
CA GLU A 210 -26.46 -10.26 11.76
C GLU A 210 -25.23 -11.18 11.74
N TYR A 211 -24.53 -11.27 10.60
CA TYR A 211 -23.31 -12.07 10.50
C TYR A 211 -22.19 -11.51 11.39
N LEU A 212 -21.94 -10.20 11.35
CA LEU A 212 -20.91 -9.56 12.19
C LEU A 212 -21.17 -9.78 13.69
N ASN A 213 -22.44 -9.75 14.11
CA ASN A 213 -22.82 -10.06 15.49
C ASN A 213 -22.47 -11.50 15.89
N THR A 214 -22.44 -12.46 14.95
CA THR A 214 -22.00 -13.83 15.26
C THR A 214 -20.50 -13.95 15.53
N LEU A 215 -19.70 -13.00 15.04
CA LEU A 215 -18.25 -13.00 15.21
C LEU A 215 -17.81 -12.42 16.57
N ASN A 216 -18.74 -11.85 17.36
CA ASN A 216 -18.43 -11.09 18.58
C ASN A 216 -17.36 -10.00 18.36
N THR A 217 -17.20 -9.53 17.12
CA THR A 217 -16.21 -8.50 16.77
C THR A 217 -16.82 -7.13 17.03
N PRO A 218 -16.16 -6.26 17.82
CA PRO A 218 -16.66 -4.92 18.06
C PRO A 218 -16.58 -4.06 16.80
N PHE A 219 -17.41 -3.02 16.76
CA PHE A 219 -17.19 -1.85 15.92
C PHE A 219 -15.90 -1.16 16.37
N VAL A 220 -15.08 -0.68 15.42
CA VAL A 220 -13.83 0.02 15.78
C VAL A 220 -14.16 1.36 16.45
N MET A 221 -15.23 2.01 16.00
CA MET A 221 -15.73 3.29 16.54
C MET A 221 -17.23 3.42 16.25
N ALA A 222 -17.99 4.05 17.14
CA ALA A 222 -19.32 4.54 16.81
C ALA A 222 -19.16 5.72 15.83
N GLY A 223 -19.69 5.63 14.61
CA GLY A 223 -19.37 6.61 13.56
C GLY A 223 -19.81 8.03 13.90
N GLY A 224 -18.92 9.00 13.69
CA GLY A 224 -19.18 10.44 13.90
C GLY A 224 -20.12 11.07 12.86
N GLN A 225 -20.55 10.29 11.86
CA GLN A 225 -21.54 10.69 10.85
C GLN A 225 -22.73 9.73 10.73
N GLY A 226 -22.98 8.90 11.76
CA GLY A 226 -24.16 8.04 11.81
C GLY A 226 -24.05 6.70 11.07
N GLU A 227 -22.85 6.26 10.70
CA GLU A 227 -22.61 4.92 10.15
C GLU A 227 -21.58 4.13 10.96
N ASP A 228 -21.88 2.85 11.19
CA ASP A 228 -21.00 1.94 11.92
C ASP A 228 -19.70 1.63 11.15
N ILE A 229 -18.56 1.70 11.86
CA ILE A 229 -17.25 1.34 11.32
C ILE A 229 -16.91 -0.08 11.74
N ILE A 230 -16.86 -0.98 10.76
CA ILE A 230 -16.57 -2.41 10.93
C ILE A 230 -15.06 -2.62 10.94
N ASP A 231 -14.55 -3.38 11.91
CA ASP A 231 -13.14 -3.76 11.99
C ASP A 231 -12.66 -4.46 10.72
N ALA A 232 -11.44 -4.16 10.28
CA ALA A 232 -10.89 -4.69 9.03
C ALA A 232 -10.86 -6.23 9.00
N THR A 233 -10.58 -6.90 10.12
CA THR A 233 -10.60 -8.36 10.21
C THR A 233 -12.03 -8.89 10.13
N ALA A 234 -12.98 -8.24 10.80
CA ALA A 234 -14.40 -8.61 10.71
C ALA A 234 -14.97 -8.40 9.30
N ALA A 235 -14.61 -7.29 8.65
CA ALA A 235 -14.99 -6.98 7.27
C ALA A 235 -14.39 -8.00 6.28
N GLU A 236 -13.14 -8.41 6.47
CA GLU A 236 -12.51 -9.47 5.68
C GLU A 236 -13.27 -10.79 5.80
N GLN A 237 -13.64 -11.20 7.03
CA GLN A 237 -14.43 -12.41 7.27
C GLN A 237 -15.81 -12.33 6.63
N ALA A 238 -16.49 -11.18 6.70
CA ALA A 238 -17.78 -10.96 6.04
C ALA A 238 -17.66 -11.06 4.52
N LEU A 239 -16.66 -10.41 3.92
CA LEU A 239 -16.38 -10.51 2.48
C LEU A 239 -16.06 -11.94 2.06
N TYR A 240 -15.29 -12.67 2.87
CA TYR A 240 -14.96 -14.07 2.61
C TYR A 240 -16.22 -14.94 2.68
N TYR A 241 -17.02 -14.80 3.74
CA TYR A 241 -18.27 -15.54 3.91
C TYR A 241 -19.19 -15.31 2.73
N TYR A 242 -19.58 -14.07 2.44
CA TYR A 242 -20.49 -13.78 1.33
C TYR A 242 -19.88 -14.05 -0.05
N GLY A 243 -18.56 -14.03 -0.16
CA GLY A 243 -17.82 -14.47 -1.33
C GLY A 243 -17.88 -15.98 -1.58
N HIS A 244 -18.14 -16.81 -0.58
CA HIS A 244 -18.06 -18.27 -0.72
C HIS A 244 -19.34 -19.03 -0.36
N THR A 245 -20.25 -18.43 0.42
CA THR A 245 -21.48 -19.10 0.88
C THR A 245 -22.72 -18.70 0.09
N ALA A 246 -22.71 -17.56 -0.61
CA ALA A 246 -23.81 -17.11 -1.46
C ALA A 246 -23.74 -17.71 -2.87
N SER A 247 -24.88 -17.72 -3.57
CA SER A 247 -24.95 -18.24 -4.95
C SER A 247 -23.94 -17.55 -5.88
N PRO A 248 -23.38 -18.24 -6.90
CA PRO A 248 -22.21 -17.77 -7.66
C PRO A 248 -22.33 -16.34 -8.21
N ARG A 249 -23.53 -15.93 -8.63
CA ARG A 249 -23.81 -14.59 -9.16
C ARG A 249 -23.80 -13.50 -8.09
N LYS A 250 -24.18 -13.84 -6.86
CA LYS A 250 -24.23 -12.91 -5.71
C LYS A 250 -22.88 -12.79 -5.01
N SER A 251 -22.03 -13.80 -5.13
CA SER A 251 -20.73 -13.86 -4.47
C SER A 251 -19.55 -13.39 -5.33
N GLN A 252 -19.76 -13.06 -6.60
CA GLN A 252 -18.69 -12.70 -7.53
C GLN A 252 -18.01 -11.36 -7.15
N LYS A 253 -18.79 -10.34 -6.77
CA LYS A 253 -18.24 -9.02 -6.41
C LYS A 253 -17.41 -9.07 -5.14
N ALA A 254 -17.92 -9.70 -4.08
CA ALA A 254 -17.17 -9.89 -2.84
C ALA A 254 -15.85 -10.65 -3.05
N ARG A 255 -15.87 -11.72 -3.87
CA ARG A 255 -14.64 -12.47 -4.23
C ARG A 255 -13.63 -11.64 -5.02
N SER A 256 -14.10 -10.89 -6.02
CA SER A 256 -13.26 -10.01 -6.83
C SER A 256 -12.59 -8.94 -5.97
N TRP A 257 -13.35 -8.31 -5.07
CA TRP A 257 -12.81 -7.32 -4.15
C TRP A 257 -11.82 -7.91 -3.15
N LEU A 258 -12.13 -9.06 -2.55
CA LEU A 258 -11.20 -9.73 -1.63
C LEU A 258 -9.89 -10.14 -2.33
N ALA A 259 -9.96 -10.59 -3.59
CA ALA A 259 -8.77 -10.87 -4.38
C ALA A 259 -7.98 -9.61 -4.77
N SER A 260 -8.66 -8.48 -4.98
CA SER A 260 -8.04 -7.20 -5.33
C SER A 260 -7.38 -6.51 -4.14
N MET A 261 -8.03 -6.52 -2.98
CA MET A 261 -7.52 -5.87 -1.77
C MET A 261 -6.43 -6.70 -1.09
N GLY A 262 -6.45 -8.02 -1.30
CA GLY A 262 -5.52 -8.96 -0.67
C GLY A 262 -5.84 -9.18 0.81
N THR A 263 -5.09 -10.10 1.42
CA THR A 263 -5.21 -10.44 2.84
C THR A 263 -3.85 -10.25 3.54
N PRO A 264 -3.79 -9.62 4.72
CA PRO A 264 -4.92 -9.05 5.47
C PRO A 264 -5.39 -7.69 4.91
N LEU A 265 -6.70 -7.48 4.94
CA LEU A 265 -7.39 -6.26 4.48
C LEU A 265 -6.89 -4.99 5.18
N SER A 266 -6.43 -5.10 6.43
CA SER A 266 -5.84 -3.99 7.18
C SER A 266 -4.63 -3.36 6.49
N LYS A 267 -3.82 -4.15 5.77
CA LYS A 267 -2.66 -3.61 5.00
C LYS A 267 -3.11 -2.74 3.83
N PHE A 268 -4.16 -3.17 3.12
CA PHE A 268 -4.76 -2.40 2.05
C PHE A 268 -5.30 -1.07 2.60
N ILE A 269 -6.03 -1.11 3.71
CA ILE A 269 -6.62 0.10 4.29
C ILE A 269 -5.52 1.07 4.75
N ALA A 270 -4.55 0.59 5.53
CA ALA A 270 -3.45 1.43 6.02
C ALA A 270 -2.63 2.08 4.89
N SER A 271 -2.34 1.33 3.81
CA SER A 271 -1.62 1.90 2.67
C SER A 271 -2.43 2.96 1.95
N HIS A 272 -3.75 2.78 1.84
CA HIS A 272 -4.62 3.69 1.09
C HIS A 272 -5.09 4.90 1.90
N THR A 273 -5.18 4.80 3.23
CA THR A 273 -5.40 5.96 4.12
C THR A 273 -4.13 6.78 4.32
N GLY A 274 -2.99 6.34 3.77
CA GLY A 274 -1.70 6.98 3.97
C GLY A 274 -1.17 6.82 5.41
N TYR A 275 -1.72 5.85 6.16
CA TYR A 275 -1.20 5.50 7.48
C TYR A 275 0.18 4.88 7.31
N THR A 276 1.19 5.71 7.52
CA THR A 276 2.51 5.21 7.86
C THR A 276 2.47 4.90 9.35
N THR A 277 2.80 3.66 9.73
CA THR A 277 3.39 3.49 11.05
C THR A 277 4.54 4.47 11.06
N THR A 278 4.45 5.49 11.91
CA THR A 278 5.67 6.08 12.43
C THR A 278 6.37 4.94 13.17
N THR A 279 7.09 4.10 12.43
CA THR A 279 8.41 3.67 12.88
C THR A 279 9.11 4.99 13.06
N ASN A 280 8.98 5.54 14.26
CA ASN A 280 9.55 6.81 14.68
C ASN A 280 10.95 6.84 14.08
N THR A 281 11.12 7.56 12.99
CA THR A 281 12.41 7.64 12.30
C THR A 281 13.39 8.33 13.25
N THR A 282 12.84 9.18 14.12
CA THR A 282 13.42 9.71 15.34
C THR A 282 13.87 8.61 16.33
N ASP A 283 13.05 7.59 16.63
CA ASP A 283 13.46 6.51 17.55
C ASP A 283 14.48 5.57 16.93
N ASN A 284 14.44 5.30 15.61
CA ASN A 284 15.47 4.47 14.98
C ASN A 284 16.83 5.18 14.94
N ASP A 285 16.86 6.50 14.72
CA ASP A 285 18.11 7.26 14.83
C ASP A 285 18.57 7.45 16.27
N ILE A 286 17.64 7.60 17.23
CA ILE A 286 17.95 7.64 18.67
C ILE A 286 18.43 6.27 19.16
N LEU A 287 17.76 5.17 18.80
CA LEU A 287 18.15 3.79 19.11
C LEU A 287 19.46 3.43 18.44
N ARG A 288 19.70 3.88 17.20
CA ARG A 288 21.00 3.72 16.53
C ARG A 288 22.09 4.48 17.26
N LYS A 289 21.87 5.76 17.60
CA LYS A 289 22.81 6.55 18.43
C LYS A 289 23.04 5.94 19.80
N CYS A 290 22.00 5.38 20.43
CA CYS A 290 22.06 4.76 21.75
C CYS A 290 22.82 3.43 21.68
N ASN A 291 22.57 2.61 20.66
CA ASN A 291 23.31 1.37 20.40
C ASN A 291 24.78 1.65 20.05
N GLU A 292 25.07 2.67 19.23
CA GLU A 292 26.44 3.11 18.92
C GLU A 292 27.16 3.60 20.20
N ALA A 293 26.48 4.36 21.06
CA ALA A 293 27.02 4.81 22.34
C ALA A 293 27.27 3.64 23.32
N GLN A 294 26.35 2.69 23.39
CA GLN A 294 26.47 1.51 24.23
C GLN A 294 27.58 0.57 23.75
N GLN A 295 27.76 0.42 22.44
CA GLN A 295 28.87 -0.34 21.86
C GLN A 295 30.23 0.30 22.17
N ARG A 296 30.33 1.63 22.08
CA ARG A 296 31.55 2.37 22.49
C ARG A 296 31.88 2.16 23.96
N GLU A 297 30.86 2.15 24.83
CA GLU A 297 31.07 1.93 26.26
C GLU A 297 31.46 0.47 26.56
N ILE A 298 30.83 -0.51 25.91
CA ILE A 298 31.23 -1.92 26.02
C ILE A 298 32.66 -2.11 25.55
N GLU A 299 33.08 -1.46 24.47
CA GLU A 299 34.44 -1.58 23.95
C GLU A 299 35.48 -0.88 24.85
N ARG A 300 35.12 0.27 25.44
CA ARG A 300 35.90 0.92 26.49
C ARG A 300 36.05 0.01 27.71
N LEU A 301 34.95 -0.55 28.22
CA LEU A 301 34.97 -1.46 29.37
C LEU A 301 35.75 -2.73 29.08
N ARG A 302 35.67 -3.28 27.86
CA ARG A 302 36.49 -4.42 27.40
C ARG A 302 37.96 -4.08 27.31
N LYS A 303 38.34 -2.87 26.87
CA LYS A 303 39.74 -2.39 26.91
C LYS A 303 40.22 -2.16 28.34
N GLN A 304 39.36 -1.68 29.21
CA GLN A 304 39.66 -1.57 30.64
C GLN A 304 39.84 -2.96 31.27
N LEU A 305 38.95 -3.92 31.01
CA LEU A 305 39.11 -5.31 31.46
C LEU A 305 40.31 -6.03 30.83
N GLY A 306 40.62 -5.75 29.56
CA GLY A 306 41.80 -6.28 28.87
C GLY A 306 43.13 -5.69 29.37
N LEU A 307 43.09 -4.63 30.18
CA LEU A 307 44.23 -4.19 30.98
C LEU A 307 44.38 -4.98 32.29
N TYR A 308 43.42 -5.86 32.63
CA TYR A 308 43.38 -6.64 33.88
C TYR A 308 43.74 -8.14 33.73
N ASP A 309 43.80 -8.71 32.52
CA ASP A 309 44.30 -10.08 32.28
C ASP A 309 45.50 -10.00 31.32
N GLU A 310 46.71 -10.44 31.67
CA GLU A 310 47.07 -11.84 31.88
C GLU A 310 47.97 -12.13 33.11
N GLN A 311 48.27 -11.17 34.00
CA GLN A 311 49.12 -11.43 35.19
C GLN A 311 48.75 -10.67 36.48
N GLY A 312 47.54 -10.08 36.59
CA GLY A 312 47.05 -9.57 37.89
C GLY A 312 47.90 -8.50 38.57
N ILE A 313 48.71 -7.74 37.81
CA ILE A 313 49.45 -6.57 38.33
C ILE A 313 48.88 -5.32 37.66
N ALA A 314 47.95 -4.69 38.37
CA ALA A 314 47.26 -3.49 37.94
C ALA A 314 48.22 -2.31 37.68
N ARG A 315 48.18 -1.76 36.45
CA ARG A 315 48.76 -0.43 36.15
C ARG A 315 47.84 0.68 36.70
N TRP A 316 47.71 0.77 38.02
CA TRP A 316 46.98 1.83 38.72
C TRP A 316 47.43 3.24 38.30
N HIS A 317 48.70 3.41 37.89
CA HIS A 317 49.26 4.68 37.45
C HIS A 317 48.64 5.21 36.15
N LEU A 318 48.19 4.31 35.25
CA LEU A 318 47.54 4.71 34.00
C LEU A 318 46.08 5.17 34.22
N LEU A 319 45.40 4.55 35.21
CA LEU A 319 44.04 4.89 35.60
C LEU A 319 43.97 6.25 36.31
N LEU A 320 44.94 6.53 37.19
CA LEU A 320 45.04 7.84 37.86
C LEU A 320 45.34 8.97 36.85
N GLY A 321 46.22 8.74 35.86
CA GLY A 321 46.51 9.75 34.84
C GLY A 321 45.29 10.15 34.00
N THR A 322 44.43 9.19 33.64
CA THR A 322 43.24 9.45 32.81
C THR A 322 42.04 10.00 33.58
N THR A 323 41.98 9.76 34.90
CA THR A 323 40.93 10.34 35.76
C THR A 323 41.32 11.72 36.31
N LEU A 324 42.61 11.98 36.52
CA LEU A 324 43.11 13.30 36.96
C LEU A 324 43.03 14.36 35.85
N ASP A 325 43.20 14.01 34.57
CA ASP A 325 43.05 14.97 33.46
C ASP A 325 41.64 15.60 33.38
N TYR A 326 40.61 14.92 33.89
CA TYR A 326 39.25 15.47 33.96
C TYR A 326 39.05 16.44 35.13
N HIS A 327 39.80 16.31 36.23
CA HIS A 327 39.70 17.23 37.36
C HIS A 327 40.54 18.50 37.15
N SER A 328 41.68 18.39 36.46
CA SER A 328 42.55 19.52 36.13
C SER A 328 41.89 20.53 35.18
N ILE A 329 41.08 20.06 34.23
CA ILE A 329 40.37 20.92 33.26
C ILE A 329 39.15 21.62 33.89
N ILE A 330 38.52 21.01 34.91
CA ILE A 330 37.37 21.60 35.61
C ILE A 330 37.78 22.64 36.67
N GLN A 331 39.00 22.58 37.20
CA GLN A 331 39.52 23.64 38.08
C GLN A 331 40.10 24.84 37.32
N PHE A 332 40.69 24.66 36.14
CA PHE A 332 41.22 25.79 35.35
C PHE A 332 40.11 26.70 34.78
N LEU A 333 38.91 26.17 34.52
CA LEU A 333 37.76 26.97 34.05
C LEU A 333 36.92 27.60 35.18
N LYS A 334 37.30 27.40 36.45
CA LYS A 334 36.64 28.02 37.62
C LYS A 334 37.47 29.10 38.31
N PHE A 335 38.73 29.33 37.93
CA PHE A 335 39.56 30.40 38.50
C PHE A 335 39.59 31.70 37.67
N ASP A 336 39.26 31.68 36.38
CA ASP A 336 39.22 32.91 35.54
C ASP A 336 37.89 33.71 35.64
N ARG A 337 37.16 33.61 36.76
CA ARG A 337 35.94 34.40 36.98
C ARG A 337 35.78 35.08 38.34
N ILE A 338 36.81 35.12 39.19
CA ILE A 338 36.87 36.04 40.34
C ILE A 338 38.34 36.44 40.59
N CYS A 339 38.63 37.74 40.44
CA CYS A 339 39.89 38.49 40.63
C CYS A 339 40.91 38.46 39.50
#